data_AF-D5HNM2-F1
#
_entry.id   AF-D5HNM2-F1
#
_cell.length_a   1.000
_cell.length_b   1.000
_cell.length_c   1.000
_cell.angle_alpha   90.00
_cell.angle_beta   90.00
_cell.angle_gamma   90.00
#
_symmetry.space_group_name_H-M   'P 1'
#
loop_
_entity.id
_entity.type
_entity.pdbx_description
1 polymer ?
#
loop_
_entity_poly.entity_id
_entity_poly.type
_entity_poly.pdbx_seq_one_letter_code
_entity_poly.pdbx_strand_id
1 'polypeptide(L)' 'IYRSERHQSVKEAYPDAKNNDISKILGKQWQGEPDDVRIRYKQKSEEIKEEFMRLYPDYKYK' A
#
# COMPACT_ATOMS: atom_id res chain seq x y z
N ILE A 1 0.85 -1.67 2.37
CA ILE A 1 -0.28 -1.07 3.13
C ILE A 1 -1.43 -0.70 2.18
N TYR A 2 -1.32 0.37 1.38
CA TYR A 2 -2.38 0.83 0.47
C TYR A 2 -2.97 -0.27 -0.42
N ARG A 3 -2.11 -1.00 -1.14
CA ARG A 3 -2.52 -2.11 -2.01
C ARG A 3 -3.29 -3.17 -1.23
N SER A 4 -2.74 -3.59 -0.08
CA SER A 4 -3.32 -4.65 0.75
C SER A 4 -4.73 -4.29 1.23
N GLU A 5 -4.93 -3.04 1.66
CA GLU A 5 -6.24 -2.56 2.12
C GLU A 5 -7.27 -2.48 0.99
N ARG A 6 -6.89 -2.02 -0.21
CA ARG A 6 -7.81 -1.84 -1.34
C ARG A 6 -7.95 -3.05 -2.27
N HIS A 7 -7.08 -4.06 -2.16
CA HIS A 7 -7.06 -5.20 -3.06
C HIS A 7 -8.38 -5.95 -3.06
N GLN A 8 -8.93 -6.21 -1.87
CA GLN A 8 -10.18 -6.94 -1.71
C GLN A 8 -11.34 -6.18 -2.37
N SER A 9 -11.46 -4.87 -2.12
CA SER A 9 -12.50 -4.05 -2.73
C SER A 9 -12.41 -3.99 -4.25
N VAL A 10 -11.20 -3.95 -4.82
CA VAL A 10 -11.03 -4.01 -6.28
C VAL A 10 -11.35 -5.41 -6.82
N LYS A 11 -11.03 -6.47 -6.09
CA LYS A 11 -11.40 -7.84 -6.47
C LYS A 11 -12.91 -8.06 -6.42
N GLU A 12 -13.60 -7.45 -5.46
CA GLU A 12 -15.06 -7.51 -5.35
C GLU A 12 -15.75 -6.71 -6.46
N ALA A 13 -15.23 -5.52 -6.80
CA ALA A 13 -15.74 -4.73 -7.92
C ALA A 13 -15.44 -5.37 -9.29
N TYR A 14 -14.34 -6.12 -9.40
CA TYR A 14 -13.91 -6.80 -10.61
C TYR A 14 -13.56 -8.28 -10.31
N PRO A 15 -14.57 -9.14 -10.09
CA PRO A 15 -14.37 -10.53 -9.70
C PRO A 15 -13.55 -11.33 -10.73
N ASP A 16 -13.68 -11.00 -12.01
CA ASP A 16 -12.94 -11.66 -13.09
C ASP A 16 -11.53 -11.07 -13.33
N ALA A 17 -11.20 -9.94 -12.69
CA ALA A 17 -9.89 -9.32 -12.88
C ALA A 17 -8.78 -10.22 -12.34
N LYS A 18 -7.73 -10.39 -13.15
CA LYS A 18 -6.51 -11.08 -12.73
C LYS A 18 -5.71 -10.17 -11.81
N ASN A 19 -4.82 -10.76 -11.04
CA ASN A 19 -3.97 -10.00 -10.10
C ASN A 19 -3.13 -8.90 -10.80
N ASN A 20 -2.74 -9.13 -12.06
CA ASN A 20 -2.07 -8.12 -12.89
C ASN A 20 -2.98 -6.93 -13.19
N ASP A 21 -4.25 -7.17 -13.50
CA ASP A 21 -5.22 -6.10 -13.78
C ASP A 21 -5.54 -5.31 -12.52
N ILE A 22 -5.70 -5.98 -11.38
CA ILE A 22 -5.89 -5.34 -10.07
C ILE A 22 -4.68 -4.46 -9.73
N SER A 23 -3.47 -4.91 -10.02
CA SER A 23 -2.25 -4.12 -9.80
C SER A 23 -2.23 -2.85 -10.67
N LYS A 24 -2.64 -2.95 -11.94
CA LYS A 24 -2.78 -1.78 -12.82
C LYS A 24 -3.87 -0.81 -12.34
N ILE A 25 -5.02 -1.32 -11.91
CA ILE A 25 -6.12 -0.51 -11.38
C ILE A 25 -5.67 0.24 -10.12
N LEU A 26 -5.08 -0.47 -9.16
CA LEU A 26 -4.61 0.13 -7.91
C LEU A 26 -3.49 1.15 -8.14
N GLY A 27 -2.61 0.92 -9.12
CA GLY A 27 -1.58 1.89 -9.51
C GLY A 27 -2.17 3.18 -10.06
N LYS A 28 -3.19 3.08 -10.92
CA LYS A 28 -3.92 4.26 -11.43
C LYS A 28 -4.70 4.98 -10.33
N GLN A 29 -5.37 4.24 -9.45
CA GLN A 29 -6.07 4.82 -8.31
C GLN A 29 -5.10 5.59 -7.43
N TRP A 30 -3.96 5.00 -7.06
CA TRP A 30 -2.94 5.67 -6.24
C TRP A 30 -2.44 6.97 -6.87
N GLN A 31 -2.23 7.00 -8.18
CA GLN A 31 -1.83 8.22 -8.91
C GLN A 31 -2.92 9.30 -8.87
N GLY A 32 -4.20 8.91 -8.83
CA GLY A 32 -5.34 9.83 -8.76
C GLY A 32 -5.82 10.16 -7.36
N GLU A 33 -5.29 9.53 -6.30
CA GLU A 33 -5.67 9.84 -4.91
C GLU A 33 -5.22 11.27 -4.54
N PRO A 34 -5.99 11.99 -3.71
CA PRO A 34 -5.60 13.29 -3.19
C PRO A 34 -4.33 13.19 -2.33
N ASP A 35 -3.62 14.32 -2.26
CA ASP A 35 -2.34 14.41 -1.55
C ASP A 35 -2.48 14.04 -0.07
N ASP A 36 -3.58 14.40 0.59
CA ASP A 36 -3.86 14.06 2.00
C ASP A 36 -3.84 12.54 2.25
N VAL A 37 -4.44 11.78 1.33
CA VAL A 37 -4.46 10.32 1.41
C VAL A 37 -3.03 9.79 1.21
N ARG A 38 -2.31 10.32 0.22
CA ARG A 38 -0.93 9.91 -0.03
C ARG A 38 -0.01 10.19 1.16
N ILE A 39 -0.15 11.35 1.79
CA ILE A 39 0.55 11.74 3.01
C ILE A 39 0.23 10.78 4.15
N ARG A 40 -1.05 10.47 4.38
CA ARG A 40 -1.46 9.52 5.43
C ARG A 40 -0.81 8.15 5.26
N TYR A 41 -0.76 7.62 4.04
CA TYR A 41 -0.12 6.32 3.79
C TYR A 41 1.41 6.39 3.90
N LYS A 42 2.01 7.54 3.56
CA LYS A 42 3.43 7.77 3.78
C LYS A 42 3.77 7.77 5.28
N GLN A 43 3.01 8.51 6.09
CA GLN A 43 3.16 8.53 7.55
C GLN A 43 3.01 7.14 8.17
N LYS A 44 1.94 6.40 7.81
CA LYS A 44 1.78 4.99 8.24
C LYS A 44 3.00 4.14 7.89
N SER A 45 3.58 4.34 6.71
CA SER A 45 4.77 3.58 6.29
C SER A 45 6.01 3.97 7.07
N GLU A 46 6.15 5.24 7.45
CA GLU A 46 7.24 5.74 8.28
C GLU A 46 7.10 5.19 9.71
N GLU A 47 5.91 5.24 10.31
CA GLU A 47 5.62 4.66 11.64
C GLU A 47 5.98 3.16 11.70
N ILE A 48 5.54 2.38 10.70
CA ILE A 48 5.86 0.94 10.64
C ILE A 48 7.37 0.73 10.50
N LYS A 49 8.06 1.57 9.72
CA LYS A 49 9.51 1.49 9.55
C LYS A 49 10.22 1.82 10.86
N GLU A 50 9.79 2.87 11.57
CA GLU A 50 10.37 3.26 12.85
C GLU A 50 10.15 2.19 13.92
N GLU A 51 8.93 1.66 14.03
CA GLU A 51 8.62 0.57 14.94
C GLU A 51 9.45 -0.68 14.62
N PHE A 52 9.57 -1.01 13.34
CA PHE A 52 10.40 -2.13 12.91
C PHE A 52 11.88 -1.92 13.25
N MET A 53 12.45 -0.74 13.02
CA MET A 53 13.84 -0.44 13.40
C MET A 53 14.04 -0.44 14.92
N ARG A 54 13.03 -0.04 15.70
CA ARG A 54 13.05 -0.12 17.16
C ARG A 54 13.06 -1.57 17.65
N LEU A 55 12.25 -2.42 17.04
CA LEU A 55 12.15 -3.85 17.39
C LEU A 55 13.36 -4.65 16.90
N TYR A 56 13.95 -4.24 15.78
CA TYR A 56 15.08 -4.90 15.15
C TYR A 56 16.22 -3.90 14.90
N PRO A 57 16.90 -3.44 15.97
CA PRO A 57 17.95 -2.42 15.87
C PRO A 57 19.15 -2.87 15.03
N ASP A 58 19.42 -4.18 14.98
CA ASP A 58 20.50 -4.77 14.18
C ASP A 58 20.09 -5.10 12.74
N TYR A 59 18.83 -4.84 12.35
CA TYR A 59 18.36 -5.13 11.00
C TYR A 59 19.00 -4.18 9.99
N LYS A 60 19.75 -4.76 9.06
CA LYS A 60 20.21 -4.10 7.83
C LYS A 60 19.67 -4.84 6.63
N TYR A 61 18.91 -4.12 5.80
CA TYR A 61 18.54 -4.57 4.47
C TYR A 61 19.83 -4.75 3.64
N LYS A 62 20.04 -5.95 3.09
CA LYS A 62 21.18 -6.30 2.23
C LYS A 62 20.78 -6.26 0.77
#